data_AF-A0A2H0WRV1-F1
#
_entry.id   AF-A0A2H0WRV1-F1
#
_cell.length_a   1.000
_cell.length_b   1.000
_cell.length_c   1.000
_cell.angle_alpha   90.00
_cell.angle_beta   90.00
_cell.angle_gamma   90.00
#
_symmetry.space_group_name_H-M   'P 1'
#
loop_
_entity.id
_entity.type
_entity.pdbx_description
1 polymer ?
#
loop_
_entity_poly.entity_id
_entity_poly.type
_entity_poly.pdbx_seq_one_letter_code
_entity_poly.pdbx_strand_id
1 'polypeptide(L)'
;MTRAVFFNEASNLIKRIKSKELLSLTVMTREKVLFEGEAKAVSSINEIGAFSVLPQHANFVSVVKDFLTVIKPNGETVTFQTKTGLLKIWENEARVFLDVLEPVKII
;
A
#
# COMPACT_ATOMS: atom_id res chain seq x y z
N MET A 1 36.42 10.63 -10.25
CA MET A 1 34.94 10.59 -10.31
C MET A 1 34.42 12.01 -10.38
N THR A 2 33.54 12.31 -11.34
CA THR A 2 32.93 13.63 -11.49
C THR A 2 31.87 13.85 -10.40
N ARG A 3 31.73 15.09 -9.92
CA ARG A 3 30.76 15.48 -8.88
C ARG A 3 29.31 15.08 -9.19
N ALA A 4 28.95 15.01 -10.47
CA ALA A 4 27.64 14.55 -10.95
C ALA A 4 27.40 13.04 -10.76
N VAL A 5 28.43 12.21 -10.91
CA VAL A 5 28.33 10.74 -10.74
C VAL A 5 28.05 10.41 -9.28
N PHE A 6 28.78 11.05 -8.37
CA PHE A 6 28.59 10.90 -6.93
C PHE A 6 27.18 11.31 -6.47
N PHE A 7 26.65 12.42 -6.99
CA PHE A 7 25.31 12.88 -6.65
C PHE A 7 24.21 11.90 -7.10
N ASN A 8 24.36 11.32 -8.30
CA ASN A 8 23.41 10.33 -8.82
C ASN A 8 23.44 9.01 -8.03
N GLU A 9 24.61 8.55 -7.59
CA GLU A 9 24.72 7.36 -6.75
C GLU A 9 24.08 7.58 -5.38
N ALA A 10 24.35 8.73 -4.74
CA ALA A 10 23.77 9.08 -3.45
C ALA A 10 22.24 9.19 -3.52
N SER A 11 21.68 9.81 -4.56
CA SER A 11 20.23 9.92 -4.73
C SER A 11 19.57 8.56 -4.94
N ASN A 12 20.20 7.67 -5.72
CA ASN A 12 19.74 6.29 -5.91
C ASN A 12 19.78 5.48 -4.61
N LEU A 13 20.82 5.64 -3.79
CA LEU A 13 20.92 4.99 -2.48
C LEU A 13 19.81 5.46 -1.54
N ILE A 14 19.57 6.78 -1.46
CA ILE A 14 18.49 7.34 -0.64
C ILE A 14 17.13 6.82 -1.11
N LYS A 15 16.89 6.77 -2.43
CA LYS A 15 15.65 6.22 -2.99
C LYS A 15 15.45 4.76 -2.60
N ARG A 16 16.53 3.97 -2.61
CA ARG A 16 16.52 2.53 -2.28
C ARG A 16 16.39 2.25 -0.78
N ILE A 17 16.84 3.17 0.08
CA ILE A 17 16.58 3.13 1.52
C ILE A 17 15.11 3.48 1.80
N LYS A 18 14.61 4.56 1.19
CA LYS A 18 13.20 4.96 1.34
C LYS A 18 12.23 3.87 0.88
N SER A 19 12.54 3.18 -0.22
CA SER A 19 11.74 2.05 -0.70
C SER A 19 11.74 0.85 0.24
N LYS A 20 12.67 0.74 1.20
CA LYS A 20 12.67 -0.33 2.20
C LYS A 20 11.75 -0.04 3.39
N GLU A 21 11.39 1.23 3.59
CA GLU A 21 10.62 1.69 4.75
C GLU A 21 9.13 1.91 4.42
N LEU A 22 8.76 1.93 3.14
CA LEU A 22 7.40 2.20 2.68
C LEU A 22 7.01 1.25 1.55
N LEU A 23 5.74 0.85 1.54
CA LEU A 23 5.08 0.13 0.45
C LEU A 23 4.62 1.14 -0.60
N SER A 24 4.85 0.84 -1.88
CA SER A 24 4.13 1.52 -2.96
C SER A 24 2.72 0.96 -3.00
N LEU A 25 1.69 1.81 -2.89
CA LEU A 25 0.30 1.37 -2.77
C LEU A 25 -0.60 2.03 -3.80
N THR A 26 -1.38 1.21 -4.49
CA THR A 26 -2.51 1.64 -5.30
C THR A 26 -3.78 0.92 -4.86
N VAL A 27 -4.81 1.69 -4.51
CA VAL A 27 -6.16 1.19 -4.20
C VAL A 27 -7.11 1.69 -5.28
N MET A 28 -7.81 0.77 -5.93
CA MET A 28 -8.69 1.08 -7.05
C MET A 28 -9.98 0.27 -7.02
N THR A 29 -10.98 0.75 -7.74
CA THR A 29 -12.20 0.01 -8.08
C THR A 29 -12.27 -0.19 -9.59
N ARG A 30 -13.38 -0.74 -10.09
CA ARG A 30 -13.67 -0.78 -11.53
C ARG A 30 -13.68 0.61 -12.18
N GLU A 31 -14.10 1.63 -11.45
CA GLU A 31 -14.42 2.94 -12.00
C GLU A 31 -13.27 3.94 -11.88
N LYS A 32 -12.50 3.84 -10.78
CA LYS A 32 -11.48 4.85 -10.46
C LYS A 32 -10.41 4.35 -9.51
N VAL A 33 -9.30 5.06 -9.49
CA VAL A 33 -8.28 4.96 -8.44
C VAL A 33 -8.76 5.76 -7.23
N LEU A 34 -8.83 5.10 -6.07
CA LEU A 34 -9.24 5.71 -4.79
C LEU A 34 -8.07 6.31 -4.04
N PHE A 35 -6.90 5.67 -4.15
CA PHE A 35 -5.68 6.07 -3.49
C PHE A 35 -4.48 5.61 -4.30
N GLU A 36 -3.49 6.48 -4.45
CA GLU A 36 -2.20 6.18 -5.03
C GLU A 36 -1.12 6.91 -4.23
N GLY A 37 -0.13 6.18 -3.73
CA GLY A 37 0.92 6.77 -2.91
C GLY A 37 1.72 5.75 -2.12
N GLU A 38 2.38 6.22 -1.06
CA GLU A 38 3.19 5.39 -0.17
C GLU A 38 2.40 5.02 1.10
N ALA A 39 2.67 3.85 1.67
CA ALA A 39 2.08 3.38 2.92
C ALA A 39 3.12 2.72 3.84
N LYS A 40 2.99 2.92 5.15
CA LYS A 40 3.76 2.20 6.18
C LYS A 40 3.25 0.79 6.39
N ALA A 41 1.95 0.58 6.21
CA ALA A 41 1.32 -0.73 6.32
C ALA A 41 -0.05 -0.72 5.66
N VAL A 42 -0.51 -1.91 5.29
CA VAL A 42 -1.86 -2.18 4.82
C VAL A 42 -2.43 -3.32 5.64
N SER A 43 -3.58 -3.11 6.27
CA SER A 43 -4.21 -4.09 7.15
C SER A 43 -5.65 -4.37 6.73
N SER A 44 -6.09 -5.61 6.89
CA SER A 44 -7.44 -6.05 6.53
C SER A 44 -7.74 -7.41 7.19
N ILE A 45 -8.85 -8.04 6.82
CA ILE A 45 -9.22 -9.38 7.24
C ILE A 45 -9.39 -10.26 5.99
N ASN A 46 -9.04 -11.53 6.10
CA ASN A 46 -9.35 -12.57 5.13
C ASN A 46 -10.14 -13.69 5.80
N GLU A 47 -10.27 -14.85 5.14
CA GLU A 47 -11.03 -15.98 5.68
C GLU A 47 -10.41 -16.62 6.92
N ILE A 48 -9.10 -16.47 7.10
CA ILE A 48 -8.35 -17.02 8.23
C ILE A 48 -8.41 -16.04 9.41
N GLY A 49 -8.32 -14.73 9.14
CA GLY A 49 -8.42 -13.70 10.16
C GLY A 49 -7.82 -12.36 9.75
N ALA A 50 -7.54 -11.52 10.73
CA ALA A 50 -6.89 -10.23 10.53
C ALA A 50 -5.43 -10.40 10.10
N PHE A 51 -4.97 -9.54 9.20
CA PHE A 51 -3.60 -9.51 8.73
C PHE A 51 -3.12 -8.09 8.50
N SER A 52 -1.80 -7.91 8.52
CA SER A 52 -1.15 -6.66 8.18
C SER A 52 0.10 -6.92 7.36
N VAL A 53 0.27 -6.17 6.28
CA VAL A 53 1.43 -6.23 5.40
C VAL A 53 2.26 -4.98 5.63
N LEU A 54 3.54 -5.20 5.92
CA LEU A 54 4.55 -4.17 6.11
C LEU A 54 5.52 -4.17 4.90
N PRO A 55 6.33 -3.11 4.74
CA PRO A 55 7.39 -3.07 3.74
C PRO A 55 8.29 -4.31 3.81
N GLN A 56 8.75 -4.77 2.66
CA GLN A 56 9.60 -5.96 2.49
C GLN A 56 8.97 -7.28 2.94
N HIS A 57 7.65 -7.33 3.16
CA HIS A 57 6.94 -8.59 3.31
C HIS A 57 7.10 -9.46 2.05
N ALA A 58 7.04 -10.78 2.23
CA ALA A 58 7.04 -11.72 1.11
C ALA A 58 5.86 -11.48 0.17
N ASN A 59 6.00 -11.93 -1.08
CA ASN A 59 4.90 -11.86 -2.05
C ASN A 59 3.66 -12.57 -1.50
N PHE A 60 2.52 -11.89 -1.57
CA PHE A 60 1.30 -12.29 -0.87
C PHE A 60 0.08 -11.91 -1.68
N VAL A 61 -0.88 -12.82 -1.82
CA VAL A 61 -2.17 -12.54 -2.47
C VAL A 61 -3.26 -13.02 -1.54
N SER A 62 -4.25 -12.17 -1.28
CA SER A 62 -5.39 -12.50 -0.43
C SER A 62 -6.64 -11.79 -0.89
N VAL A 63 -7.78 -12.44 -0.69
CA VAL A 63 -9.08 -11.76 -0.68
C VAL A 63 -9.16 -10.95 0.61
N VAL A 64 -9.63 -9.72 0.50
CA VAL A 64 -9.93 -8.84 1.65
C VAL A 64 -11.44 -8.82 1.89
N LYS A 65 -11.85 -8.73 3.15
CA LYS A 65 -13.26 -8.65 3.57
C LYS A 65 -13.47 -7.45 4.49
N ASP A 66 -14.68 -6.90 4.46
CA ASP A 66 -15.22 -5.81 5.29
C ASP A 66 -14.53 -4.44 5.14
N PHE A 67 -13.19 -4.38 5.23
CA PHE A 67 -12.45 -3.13 5.16
C PHE A 67 -11.01 -3.31 4.68
N LEU A 68 -10.43 -2.22 4.22
CA LEU A 68 -8.99 -2.07 4.02
C LEU A 68 -8.51 -0.82 4.76
N THR A 69 -7.57 -0.98 5.68
CA THR A 69 -6.94 0.16 6.38
C THR A 69 -5.53 0.37 5.86
N VAL A 70 -5.23 1.63 5.52
CA VAL A 70 -3.94 2.09 5.05
C VAL A 70 -3.34 3.02 6.10
N ILE A 71 -2.14 2.71 6.56
CA ILE A 71 -1.36 3.58 7.45
C ILE A 71 -0.40 4.39 6.59
N LYS A 72 -0.63 5.71 6.48
CA LYS A 72 0.20 6.62 5.69
C LYS A 72 1.57 6.87 6.34
N PRO A 73 2.56 7.43 5.61
CA PRO A 73 3.87 7.77 6.16
C PRO A 73 3.83 8.71 7.37
N ASN A 74 2.89 9.65 7.39
CA ASN A 74 2.67 10.59 8.50
C ASN A 74 1.95 9.97 9.73
N GLY A 75 1.56 8.69 9.66
CA GLY A 75 0.85 8.00 10.72
C GLY A 75 -0.68 8.14 10.66
N GLU A 76 -1.21 8.95 9.75
CA GLU A 76 -2.66 8.99 9.50
C GLU A 76 -3.16 7.64 8.97
N THR A 77 -4.38 7.30 9.36
CA THR A 77 -5.05 6.09 8.87
C THR A 77 -6.18 6.46 7.94
N VAL A 78 -6.32 5.68 6.86
CA VAL A 78 -7.44 5.78 5.92
C VAL A 78 -8.06 4.40 5.81
N THR A 79 -9.35 4.30 6.11
CA THR A 79 -10.09 3.04 6.02
C THR A 79 -11.11 3.11 4.90
N PHE A 80 -11.03 2.14 4.00
CA PHE A 80 -12.01 1.91 2.94
C PHE A 80 -12.95 0.80 3.38
N GLN A 81 -14.24 1.10 3.48
CA GLN A 81 -15.27 0.08 3.67
C GLN A 81 -15.51 -0.64 2.35
N THR A 82 -15.64 -1.96 2.39
CA THR A 82 -15.81 -2.79 1.19
C THR A 82 -16.51 -4.09 1.56
N LYS A 83 -17.29 -4.67 0.64
CA LYS A 83 -17.79 -6.03 0.87
C LYS A 83 -16.68 -7.07 0.69
N THR A 84 -15.84 -6.86 -0.32
CA THR A 84 -14.78 -7.77 -0.71
C THR A 84 -13.77 -7.09 -1.61
N GLY A 85 -12.58 -7.65 -1.73
CA GLY A 85 -11.60 -7.18 -2.69
C GLY A 85 -10.46 -8.16 -2.87
N LEU A 86 -9.51 -7.81 -3.72
CA LEU A 86 -8.28 -8.57 -3.96
C LEU A 86 -7.08 -7.70 -3.63
N LEU A 87 -6.23 -8.18 -2.73
CA LEU A 87 -4.95 -7.59 -2.40
C LEU A 87 -3.82 -8.45 -3.00
N LYS A 88 -2.92 -7.80 -3.73
CA LYS A 88 -1.70 -8.41 -4.27
C LYS A 88 -0.48 -7.60 -3.81
N ILE A 89 0.46 -8.30 -3.19
CA ILE A 89 1.78 -7.80 -2.80
C ILE A 89 2.83 -8.47 -3.68
N TRP A 90 3.62 -7.66 -4.39
CA TRP A 90 4.71 -8.12 -5.23
C TRP A 90 5.87 -7.13 -5.16
N GLU A 91 7.07 -7.59 -4.79
CA GLU A 91 8.28 -6.74 -4.79
C GLU A 91 8.08 -5.38 -4.08
N ASN A 92 7.49 -5.40 -2.88
CA ASN A 92 7.20 -4.20 -2.07
C ASN A 92 6.18 -3.22 -2.69
N GLU A 93 5.44 -3.68 -3.71
CA GLU A 93 4.27 -3.00 -4.28
C GLU A 93 2.99 -3.71 -3.84
N ALA A 94 2.04 -2.93 -3.31
CA ALA A 94 0.71 -3.35 -2.93
C ALA A 94 -0.31 -2.81 -3.94
N ARG A 95 -1.02 -3.70 -4.62
CA ARG A 95 -2.16 -3.37 -5.47
C ARG A 95 -3.42 -3.96 -4.87
N VAL A 96 -4.40 -3.10 -4.65
CA VAL A 96 -5.67 -3.49 -4.05
C VAL A 96 -6.83 -3.11 -4.96
N PHE A 97 -7.64 -4.09 -5.30
CA PHE A 97 -8.88 -3.92 -6.04
C PHE A 97 -10.05 -4.14 -5.10
N LEU A 98 -10.87 -3.12 -4.87
CA LEU A 98 -12.01 -3.18 -3.95
C LEU A 98 -13.33 -3.20 -4.70
N ASP A 99 -14.28 -3.97 -4.16
CA ASP A 99 -15.70 -3.88 -4.48
C ASP A 99 -16.32 -2.82 -3.55
N VAL A 100 -16.59 -1.62 -4.08
CA VAL A 100 -17.02 -0.48 -3.27
C VAL A 100 -18.54 -0.38 -3.20
N LEU A 101 -19.04 -0.20 -1.98
CA LEU A 101 -20.36 0.33 -1.66
C LEU A 101 -20.15 1.71 -1.02
N GLU A 102 -20.03 2.74 -1.86
CA GLU A 102 -19.83 4.17 -1.54
C GLU A 102 -18.57 4.58 -0.71
N PRO A 103 -17.94 5.75 -1.01
CA PRO A 103 -16.83 6.26 -0.21
C PRO A 103 -17.30 6.90 1.10
N VAL A 104 -16.96 6.31 2.25
CA VAL A 104 -17.17 6.93 3.57
C VAL A 104 -16.03 7.91 3.85
N LYS A 105 -16.31 9.21 3.87
CA LYS A 105 -15.43 10.20 4.51
C LYS A 105 -15.63 10.10 6.01
N ILE A 106 -14.59 9.70 6.75
CA ILE A 106 -14.57 9.89 8.21
C ILE A 106 -14.08 11.32 8.44
N ILE A 107 -14.98 12.13 9.01
CA ILE A 107 -14.81 13.53 9.41
C ILE A 107 -13.95 13.64 10.66
#